data_AF-R0LGZ9-F1
#
_entry.id   AF-R0LGZ9-F1
#
_cell.length_a   1.000
_cell.length_b   1.000
_cell.length_c   1.000
_cell.angle_alpha   90.00
_cell.angle_beta   90.00
_cell.angle_gamma   90.00
#
_symmetry.space_group_name_H-M   'P 1'
#
loop_
_entity.id
_entity.type
_entity.pdbx_description
1 polymer ?
#
loop_
_entity_poly.entity_id
_entity_poly.type
_entity_poly.pdbx_seq_one_letter_code
_entity_poly.pdbx_strand_id
1 'polypeptide(L)'
;MAISKEKKNEIIAQYARHEGDTGSVEVQVAVLTWEINHLNEHIKQHKKDHATYRGLMKKIGRRRNLLAYLRKNDVNRYRELINSLDFVANSRYKGR
;
A
#
# COMPACT_ATOMS: atom_id res chain seq x y z
N MET A 1 -4.25 -4.30 14.26
CA MET A 1 -3.91 -5.74 14.13
C MET A 1 -2.71 -5.89 13.22
N ALA A 2 -1.90 -6.93 13.41
CA ALA A 2 -0.71 -7.21 12.62
C ALA A 2 -1.03 -8.17 11.47
N ILE A 3 -0.42 -7.95 10.31
CA ILE A 3 -0.43 -8.92 9.19
C ILE A 3 0.21 -10.23 9.64
N SER A 4 -0.36 -11.38 9.24
CA SER A 4 0.29 -12.67 9.51
C SER A 4 1.59 -12.81 8.71
N LYS A 5 2.52 -13.60 9.23
CA LYS A 5 3.82 -13.83 8.58
C LYS A 5 3.63 -14.48 7.20
N GLU A 6 2.70 -15.42 7.10
CA GLU A 6 2.35 -16.10 5.85
C GLU A 6 1.82 -15.11 4.81
N LYS A 7 0.83 -14.28 5.18
CA LYS A 7 0.24 -13.34 4.22
C LYS A 7 1.24 -12.30 3.76
N LYS A 8 2.12 -11.86 4.67
CA LYS A 8 3.21 -10.94 4.34
C LYS A 8 4.18 -11.57 3.34
N ASN A 9 4.58 -12.82 3.56
CA ASN A 9 5.49 -13.53 2.66
C ASN A 9 4.86 -13.78 1.29
N GLU A 10 3.57 -14.08 1.23
CA GLU A 10 2.82 -14.23 -0.03
C GLU A 10 2.86 -12.92 -0.84
N ILE A 11 2.57 -11.78 -0.21
CA ILE A 11 2.63 -10.46 -0.86
C ILE A 11 4.07 -10.14 -1.30
N ILE A 12 5.08 -10.45 -0.48
CA ILE A 12 6.47 -10.23 -0.85
C ILE A 12 6.80 -11.05 -2.10
N ALA A 13 6.46 -12.34 -2.13
CA ALA A 13 6.75 -13.21 -3.27
C ALA A 13 6.06 -12.73 -4.56
N GLN A 14 4.85 -12.18 -4.47
CA GLN A 14 4.10 -11.68 -5.63
C GLN A 14 4.68 -10.39 -6.23
N TYR A 15 5.21 -9.49 -5.39
CA TYR A 15 5.67 -8.15 -5.82
C TYR A 15 7.20 -7.99 -5.78
N ALA A 16 7.94 -9.03 -5.42
CA ALA A 16 9.39 -9.07 -5.46
C ALA A 16 9.87 -8.95 -6.92
N ARG A 17 10.89 -8.13 -7.15
CA ARG A 17 11.48 -7.96 -8.50
C ARG A 17 12.51 -9.03 -8.85
N HIS A 18 13.08 -9.63 -7.83
CA HIS A 18 14.03 -10.74 -7.93
C HIS A 18 13.92 -11.60 -6.69
N GLU A 19 14.50 -12.80 -6.73
CA GLU A 19 14.56 -13.68 -5.57
C GLU A 19 15.28 -12.98 -4.40
N GLY A 20 14.69 -13.06 -3.20
CA GLY A 20 15.21 -12.39 -2.00
C GLY A 20 14.90 -10.90 -1.89
N ASP A 21 14.16 -10.29 -2.83
CA ASP A 21 13.75 -8.89 -2.73
C ASP A 21 12.68 -8.69 -1.65
N THR A 22 13.08 -8.20 -0.48
CA THR A 22 12.16 -7.86 0.62
C THR A 22 11.98 -6.36 0.81
N GLY A 23 12.67 -5.54 0.01
CA GLY A 23 12.92 -4.12 0.31
C GLY A 23 12.55 -3.16 -0.81
N SER A 24 12.24 -3.65 -2.01
CA SER A 24 11.86 -2.80 -3.13
C SER A 24 10.61 -1.97 -2.85
N VAL A 25 10.45 -0.92 -3.65
CA VAL A 25 9.32 -0.01 -3.53
C VAL A 25 8.01 -0.73 -3.81
N GLU A 26 8.03 -1.66 -4.77
CA GLU A 26 6.92 -2.55 -5.14
C GLU A 26 6.44 -3.36 -3.94
N VAL A 27 7.35 -4.11 -3.30
CA VAL A 27 7.06 -4.91 -2.10
C VAL A 27 6.53 -4.03 -0.96
N GLN A 28 7.20 -2.91 -0.67
CA GLN A 28 6.77 -2.02 0.41
C GLN A 28 5.38 -1.43 0.15
N VAL A 29 5.09 -1.02 -1.08
CA VAL A 29 3.79 -0.44 -1.46
C VAL A 29 2.69 -1.51 -1.42
N ALA A 30 2.97 -2.74 -1.85
CA ALA A 30 2.01 -3.84 -1.81
C ALA A 30 1.62 -4.19 -0.37
N VAL A 31 2.61 -4.34 0.52
CA VAL A 31 2.36 -4.58 1.95
C VAL A 31 1.57 -3.43 2.57
N LEU A 32 1.97 -2.17 2.34
CA LEU A 32 1.23 -1.01 2.84
C LEU A 32 -0.21 -0.96 2.32
N THR A 33 -0.43 -1.34 1.06
CA THR A 33 -1.77 -1.37 0.47
C THR A 33 -2.67 -2.38 1.15
N TRP A 34 -2.18 -3.59 1.38
CA TRP A 34 -2.91 -4.62 2.13
C TRP A 34 -3.27 -4.13 3.54
N GLU A 35 -2.28 -3.58 4.26
CA GLU A 35 -2.49 -3.07 5.63
C GLU A 35 -3.50 -1.91 5.67
N ILE A 36 -3.44 -1.00 4.70
CA ILE A 36 -4.38 0.12 4.58
C ILE A 36 -5.80 -0.38 4.36
N ASN A 37 -5.99 -1.35 3.46
CA ASN A 37 -7.31 -1.91 3.17
C ASN A 37 -7.88 -2.61 4.41
N HIS A 38 -7.08 -3.42 5.10
CA HIS A 38 -7.48 -4.09 6.32
C HIS A 38 -7.81 -3.10 7.46
N LEU A 39 -7.00 -2.06 7.65
CA LEU A 39 -7.26 -1.03 8.67
C LEU A 39 -8.49 -0.16 8.33
N ASN A 40 -8.75 0.09 7.06
CA ASN A 40 -9.96 0.82 6.64
C ASN A 40 -11.24 0.08 7.06
N GLU A 41 -11.28 -1.25 6.90
CA GLU A 41 -12.41 -2.08 7.36
C GLU A 41 -12.57 -2.03 8.88
N HIS A 42 -11.47 -2.13 9.62
CA HIS A 42 -11.48 -2.02 11.08
C HIS A 42 -12.03 -0.66 11.55
N ILE A 43 -11.56 0.45 10.98
CA ILE A 43 -11.99 1.80 11.38
C ILE A 43 -13.46 2.07 11.04
N LYS A 44 -13.99 1.47 9.95
CA LYS A 44 -15.42 1.56 9.64
C LYS A 44 -16.29 1.00 10.77
N GLN A 45 -15.83 -0.07 11.43
CA GLN A 45 -16.50 -0.69 12.57
C GLN A 45 -16.20 0.06 13.88
N HIS A 46 -14.97 0.54 14.06
CA HIS A 46 -14.49 1.18 15.29
C HIS A 46 -14.19 2.67 15.11
N LYS A 47 -15.24 3.47 14.84
CA LYS A 47 -15.13 4.90 14.51
C LYS A 47 -14.44 5.77 15.57
N LYS A 48 -14.40 5.33 16.83
CA LYS A 48 -13.79 6.04 17.96
C LYS A 48 -12.30 5.72 18.17
N ASP A 49 -11.74 4.75 17.42
CA ASP A 49 -10.32 4.43 17.51
C ASP A 49 -9.46 5.42 16.71
N HIS A 50 -9.23 6.59 17.31
CA HIS A 50 -8.43 7.66 16.72
C HIS A 50 -6.93 7.34 16.68
N ALA A 51 -6.44 6.47 17.57
CA ALA A 51 -5.04 6.06 17.60
C ALA A 51 -4.70 5.22 16.35
N THR A 52 -5.55 4.24 16.04
CA THR A 52 -5.43 3.42 14.83
C THR A 52 -5.65 4.27 13.57
N TYR A 53 -6.58 5.21 13.57
CA TYR A 53 -6.76 6.15 12.46
C TYR A 53 -5.51 6.98 12.17
N ARG A 54 -4.83 7.49 13.21
CA ARG A 54 -3.54 8.19 13.05
C ARG A 54 -2.48 7.26 12.45
N GLY A 55 -2.42 6.00 12.88
CA GLY A 55 -1.54 5.00 12.29
C GLY A 55 -1.82 4.74 10.81
N LEU A 56 -3.10 4.63 10.44
CA LEU A 56 -3.54 4.51 9.04
C LEU A 56 -3.08 5.72 8.20
N MET A 57 -3.26 6.95 8.69
CA MET A 57 -2.85 8.15 7.97
C MET A 57 -1.34 8.19 7.72
N LYS A 58 -0.53 7.76 8.70
CA LYS A 58 0.93 7.62 8.52
C LYS A 58 1.27 6.61 7.41
N LYS A 59 0.58 5.46 7.37
CA LYS A 59 0.77 4.43 6.32
C LYS A 59 0.38 4.96 4.94
N ILE A 60 -0.74 5.67 4.82
CA ILE A 60 -1.17 6.31 3.56
C ILE A 60 -0.13 7.33 3.08
N GLY A 61 0.37 8.19 3.98
CA GLY A 61 1.42 9.17 3.67
C GLY A 61 2.71 8.51 3.18
N ARG A 62 3.18 7.45 3.88
CA ARG A 62 4.35 6.69 3.47
C ARG A 62 4.17 6.07 2.08
N ARG A 63 3.03 5.43 1.81
CA ARG A 63 2.73 4.84 0.50
C ARG A 63 2.74 5.89 -0.61
N ARG A 64 2.14 7.07 -0.36
CA ARG A 64 2.14 8.19 -1.32
C ARG A 64 3.56 8.66 -1.63
N ASN A 65 4.42 8.79 -0.63
CA ASN A 65 5.82 9.21 -0.83
C ASN A 65 6.61 8.17 -1.63
N LEU A 66 6.43 6.88 -1.34
CA LEU A 66 7.06 5.79 -2.09
C LEU A 66 6.62 5.77 -3.56
N LEU A 67 5.33 5.91 -3.83
CA LEU A 67 4.79 6.00 -5.19
C LEU A 67 5.30 7.25 -5.93
N ALA A 68 5.38 8.39 -5.25
CA ALA A 68 5.92 9.61 -5.83
C ALA A 68 7.42 9.46 -6.17
N TYR A 69 8.20 8.83 -5.29
CA TYR A 69 9.58 8.48 -5.55
C TYR A 69 9.70 7.54 -6.74
N LEU A 70 8.93 6.45 -6.79
CA LEU A 70 8.98 5.50 -7.89
C LEU A 70 8.65 6.18 -9.22
N ARG A 71 7.57 6.97 -9.28
CA ARG A 71 7.19 7.73 -10.47
C ARG A 71 8.27 8.69 -10.96
N LYS A 72 9.04 9.31 -10.05
CA LYS A 72 10.12 10.24 -10.39
C LYS A 72 11.33 9.52 -10.99
N ASN A 73 11.66 8.34 -10.47
CA ASN A 73 12.87 7.62 -10.87
C ASN A 73 12.63 6.64 -12.02
N ASP A 74 11.46 6.01 -12.06
CA ASP A 74 11.08 5.03 -13.08
C ASP A 74 9.55 5.02 -13.28
N VAL A 75 9.12 5.70 -14.34
CA VAL A 75 7.70 5.83 -14.69
C VAL A 75 7.07 4.52 -15.16
N ASN A 76 7.85 3.62 -15.76
CA ASN A 76 7.34 2.35 -16.26
C ASN A 76 7.04 1.41 -15.10
N ARG A 77 7.99 1.25 -14.17
CA ARG A 77 7.77 0.50 -12.92
C ARG A 77 6.60 1.05 -12.11
N TYR A 78 6.45 2.38 -12.06
CA TYR A 78 5.28 2.99 -11.41
C TYR A 78 3.97 2.56 -12.09
N ARG A 79 3.88 2.60 -13.42
CA ARG A 79 2.66 2.21 -14.16
C ARG A 79 2.33 0.73 -13.96
N GLU A 80 3.33 -0.13 -14.08
CA GLU A 80 3.19 -1.58 -13.84
C GLU A 80 2.69 -1.85 -12.43
N LEU A 81 3.31 -1.22 -11.43
CA LEU A 81 2.91 -1.37 -10.03
C LEU A 81 1.47 -0.90 -9.80
N ILE A 82 1.08 0.27 -10.33
CA ILE A 82 -0.30 0.77 -10.18
C ILE A 82 -1.32 -0.16 -10.84
N ASN A 83 -1.01 -0.69 -12.02
CA ASN A 83 -1.88 -1.66 -12.70
C ASN A 83 -2.00 -2.97 -11.89
N SER A 84 -0.89 -3.46 -11.34
CA SER A 84 -0.86 -4.71 -10.56
C SER A 84 -1.53 -4.63 -9.19
N LEU A 85 -1.63 -3.44 -8.60
CA LEU A 85 -2.29 -3.23 -7.30
C LEU A 85 -3.80 -3.03 -7.44
N ASP A 86 -4.32 -3.01 -8.67
CA ASP A 86 -5.69 -2.65 -9.02
C ASP A 86 -6.17 -1.43 -8.21
N PHE A 87 -5.44 -0.32 -8.36
CA PHE A 87 -5.93 0.95 -7.85
C PHE A 87 -7.16 1.31 -8.70
N VAL A 88 -8.35 0.88 -8.29
CA VAL A 88 -9.60 1.46 -8.77
C VAL A 88 -9.56 2.94 -8.41
N ALA A 89 -9.05 3.74 -9.33
CA ALA A 89 -9.06 5.18 -9.29
C ALA A 89 -10.50 5.64 -9.53
N ASN A 90 -11.39 5.44 -8.54
CA ASN A 90 -12.72 6.04 -8.50
C ASN A 90 -13.25 5.94 -7.06
N SER A 91 -12.88 6.85 -6.17
CA SER A 91 -13.93 7.72 -5.61
C SER A 91 -13.47 9.09 -5.09
N ARG A 92 -12.21 9.52 -5.25
CA ARG A 92 -11.76 10.82 -4.71
C ARG A 92 -10.86 11.72 -5.57
N TYR A 93 -10.74 11.42 -6.87
CA TYR A 93 -10.08 12.31 -7.83
C TYR A 93 -10.98 12.63 -9.04
N LYS A 94 -12.27 12.88 -8.79
CA LYS A 94 -13.09 13.70 -9.69
C LYS A 94 -13.25 15.09 -9.05
N GLY A 95 -12.69 16.10 -9.71
CA GLY A 95 -13.11 17.49 -9.70
C GLY A 95 -13.27 18.20 -8.34
N ARG A 96 -12.27 18.98 -7.97
CA ARG A 96 -12.51 20.42 -7.84
C ARG A 96 -12.07 21.06 -9.15
#